data_AF-A0A7V0TQE3-F1
#
_entry.id   AF-A0A7V0TQE3-F1
#
_cell.length_a   1.000
_cell.length_b   1.000
_cell.length_c   1.000
_cell.angle_alpha   90.00
_cell.angle_beta   90.00
_cell.angle_gamma   90.00
#
_symmetry.space_group_name_H-M   'P 1'
#
loop_
_entity.id
_entity.type
_entity.pdbx_description
1 polymer ?
#
loop_
_entity_poly.entity_id
_entity_poly.type
_entity_poly.pdbx_seq_one_letter_code
_entity_poly.pdbx_strand_id
1 'polypeptide(L)'
;MYEQRIGKRFYAFDYKGWRFYILDSIEKDEDGTYIGKVDTVQLEWLDRELGRVNPSTPIVVVMHIPLITVQTQLLAGSTVPNEESLVVINSKEVLDRFSGHNLKLVLQGHLHFLEEISAMGIRFITGGAVSASWWNGPRLGMEEGFVMIHVKGNEFNWEYIDYGWEVSR
;
A
#
# COMPACT_ATOMS: atom_id res chain seq x y z
N MET A 1 5.82 -8.18 -19.86
CA MET A 1 6.05 -9.57 -19.37
C MET A 1 5.10 -9.95 -18.24
N TYR A 2 4.99 -9.14 -17.17
CA TYR A 2 4.07 -9.41 -16.04
C TYR A 2 2.60 -9.54 -16.47
N GLU A 3 2.05 -8.55 -17.17
CA GLU A 3 0.62 -8.55 -17.52
C GLU A 3 0.19 -9.69 -18.45
N GLN A 4 1.12 -10.15 -19.29
CA GLN A 4 0.89 -11.25 -20.23
C GLN A 4 0.90 -12.62 -19.54
N ARG A 5 1.42 -12.72 -18.31
CA ARG A 5 1.65 -14.00 -17.60
C ARG A 5 0.88 -14.14 -16.29
N ILE A 6 0.65 -13.04 -15.57
CA ILE A 6 0.12 -13.08 -14.19
C ILE A 6 -1.25 -12.39 -14.09
N GLY A 7 -1.49 -11.31 -14.81
CA GLY A 7 -2.79 -10.63 -14.83
C GLY A 7 -2.69 -9.13 -14.99
N LYS A 8 -3.83 -8.44 -14.94
CA LYS A 8 -3.88 -6.97 -15.06
C LYS A 8 -3.11 -6.31 -13.92
N ARG A 9 -2.35 -5.25 -14.22
CA ARG A 9 -1.59 -4.50 -13.20
C ARG A 9 -2.48 -3.77 -12.18
N PHE A 10 -3.69 -3.38 -12.60
CA PHE A 10 -4.71 -2.81 -11.72
C PHE A 10 -6.08 -3.43 -12.00
N TYR A 11 -6.88 -3.61 -10.96
CA TYR A 11 -8.22 -4.17 -11.03
C TYR A 11 -8.99 -3.95 -9.72
N ALA A 12 -10.28 -4.22 -9.73
CA ALA A 12 -11.12 -4.16 -8.55
C ALA A 12 -11.94 -5.44 -8.39
N PHE A 13 -12.29 -5.77 -7.15
CA PHE A 13 -13.18 -6.88 -6.84
C PHE A 13 -13.94 -6.62 -5.55
N ASP A 14 -15.08 -7.30 -5.40
CA ASP A 14 -15.88 -7.26 -4.19
C ASP A 14 -15.69 -8.55 -3.40
N TYR A 15 -15.54 -8.44 -2.08
CA TYR A 15 -15.46 -9.60 -1.20
C TYR A 15 -16.11 -9.30 0.14
N LYS A 16 -17.08 -10.13 0.52
CA LYS A 16 -17.80 -10.03 1.81
C LYS A 16 -18.31 -8.62 2.15
N GLY A 17 -18.80 -7.89 1.15
CA GLY A 17 -19.34 -6.53 1.30
C GLY A 17 -18.31 -5.40 1.25
N TRP A 18 -17.04 -5.71 1.03
CA TRP A 18 -15.96 -4.74 0.85
C TRP A 18 -15.56 -4.64 -0.61
N ARG A 19 -15.18 -3.44 -1.03
CA ARG A 19 -14.60 -3.17 -2.35
C ARG A 19 -13.09 -3.07 -2.23
N PHE A 20 -12.37 -3.83 -3.03
CA PHE A 20 -10.91 -3.80 -3.11
C PHE A 20 -10.47 -3.17 -4.43
N TYR A 21 -9.49 -2.28 -4.36
CA TYR A 21 -8.78 -1.73 -5.50
C TYR A 21 -7.31 -2.14 -5.42
N ILE A 22 -6.84 -2.83 -6.46
CA ILE A 22 -5.43 -3.13 -6.66
C ILE A 22 -4.91 -2.10 -7.66
N LEU A 23 -3.92 -1.32 -7.23
CA LEU A 23 -3.28 -0.29 -8.05
C LEU A 23 -1.80 -0.62 -8.24
N ASP A 24 -1.29 -0.32 -9.43
CA ASP A 24 0.13 -0.39 -9.74
C ASP A 24 0.75 0.98 -9.46
N SER A 25 1.67 1.03 -8.52
CA SER A 25 2.31 2.26 -8.06
C SER A 25 3.73 2.44 -8.61
N ILE A 26 4.17 1.60 -9.54
CA ILE A 26 5.53 1.61 -10.08
C ILE A 26 5.50 2.14 -11.51
N GLU A 27 6.15 3.28 -11.73
CA GLU A 27 6.42 3.81 -13.07
C GLU A 27 7.92 3.78 -13.32
N LYS A 28 8.32 3.59 -14.59
CA LYS A 28 9.73 3.70 -14.99
C LYS A 28 9.97 5.09 -15.53
N ASP A 29 11.01 5.74 -15.03
CA ASP A 29 11.49 7.02 -15.54
C ASP A 29 12.28 6.83 -16.84
N GLU A 30 12.59 7.94 -17.54
CA GLU A 30 13.29 7.97 -18.82
C GLU A 30 14.67 7.27 -18.75
N ASP A 31 15.35 7.40 -17.60
CA ASP A 31 16.66 6.79 -17.32
C ASP A 31 16.56 5.31 -16.89
N GLY A 32 15.36 4.76 -16.80
CA GLY A 32 15.10 3.36 -16.43
C GLY A 32 15.08 3.08 -14.93
N THR A 33 15.28 4.10 -14.09
CA THR A 33 14.97 4.07 -12.65
C THR A 33 13.46 3.95 -12.44
N TYR A 34 13.03 3.53 -11.25
CA TYR A 34 11.61 3.51 -10.92
C TYR A 34 11.25 4.68 -10.01
N ILE A 35 10.03 5.16 -10.16
CA ILE A 35 9.40 6.14 -9.27
C ILE A 35 8.06 5.59 -8.79
N GLY A 36 7.64 6.06 -7.63
CA GLY A 36 6.30 5.85 -7.12
C GLY A 36 5.30 6.72 -7.87
N LYS A 37 4.41 6.13 -8.68
CA LYS A 37 3.38 6.90 -9.39
C LYS A 37 2.21 6.01 -9.79
N VAL A 38 1.00 6.58 -9.72
CA VAL A 38 -0.20 6.01 -10.31
C VAL A 38 -0.53 6.81 -11.56
N ASP A 39 -0.33 6.22 -12.73
CA ASP A 39 -0.52 6.93 -14.00
C ASP A 39 -1.98 7.29 -14.32
N THR A 40 -2.16 8.19 -15.28
CA THR A 40 -3.46 8.71 -15.70
C THR A 40 -4.45 7.63 -16.13
N VAL A 41 -4.00 6.54 -16.75
CA VAL A 41 -4.89 5.45 -17.19
C VAL A 41 -5.54 4.77 -15.99
N GLN A 42 -4.77 4.58 -14.91
CA GLN A 42 -5.28 4.05 -13.65
C GLN A 42 -6.21 5.03 -12.95
N LEU A 43 -5.85 6.32 -12.93
CA LEU A 43 -6.65 7.35 -12.29
C LEU A 43 -8.03 7.51 -12.95
N GLU A 44 -8.09 7.59 -14.27
CA GLU A 44 -9.35 7.64 -15.01
C GLU A 44 -10.18 6.35 -14.85
N TRP A 45 -9.51 5.20 -14.75
CA TRP A 45 -10.18 3.94 -14.45
C TRP A 45 -10.77 3.95 -13.03
N LEU A 46 -10.02 4.44 -12.06
CA LEU A 46 -10.45 4.53 -10.67
C LEU A 46 -11.69 5.44 -10.54
N ASP A 47 -11.71 6.59 -11.22
CA ASP A 47 -12.86 7.50 -11.24
C ASP A 47 -14.13 6.81 -11.77
N ARG A 48 -14.00 6.01 -12.84
CA ARG A 48 -15.13 5.25 -13.39
C ARG A 48 -15.62 4.15 -12.45
N GLU A 49 -14.71 3.47 -11.77
CA GLU A 49 -15.08 2.40 -10.83
C GLU A 49 -15.71 2.97 -9.56
N LEU A 50 -15.17 4.05 -9.01
CA LEU A 50 -15.73 4.73 -7.84
C LEU A 50 -17.14 5.26 -8.12
N GLY A 51 -17.41 5.76 -9.34
CA GLY A 51 -18.75 6.17 -9.76
C GLY A 51 -19.81 5.05 -9.77
N ARG A 52 -19.39 3.78 -9.65
CA ARG A 52 -20.28 2.61 -9.58
C ARG A 52 -20.43 2.04 -8.17
N VAL A 53 -19.66 2.53 -7.20
CA VAL A 53 -19.62 2.02 -5.84
C VAL A 53 -20.48 2.90 -4.94
N ASN A 54 -21.30 2.25 -4.09
CA ASN A 54 -22.05 2.97 -3.07
C ASN A 54 -21.05 3.70 -2.14
N PRO A 55 -21.21 5.01 -1.88
CA PRO A 55 -20.30 5.77 -1.00
C PRO A 55 -20.06 5.15 0.38
N SER A 56 -21.03 4.40 0.91
CA SER A 56 -20.94 3.71 2.20
C SER A 56 -20.20 2.37 2.18
N THR A 57 -19.96 1.78 1.00
CA THR A 57 -19.23 0.52 0.87
C THR A 57 -17.81 0.69 1.41
N PRO A 58 -17.35 -0.13 2.38
CA PRO A 58 -16.00 -0.03 2.89
C PRO A 58 -14.98 -0.43 1.81
N ILE A 59 -14.01 0.46 1.60
CA ILE A 59 -13.00 0.32 0.54
C ILE A 59 -11.63 0.00 1.13
N VAL A 60 -10.92 -0.92 0.48
CA VAL A 60 -9.50 -1.20 0.67
C VAL A 60 -8.76 -0.87 -0.62
N VAL A 61 -7.66 -0.14 -0.51
CA VAL A 61 -6.70 0.07 -1.61
C VAL A 61 -5.43 -0.73 -1.29
N VAL A 62 -4.89 -1.42 -2.29
CA VAL A 62 -3.64 -2.18 -2.17
C VAL A 62 -2.68 -1.72 -3.24
N MET A 63 -1.44 -1.42 -2.85
CA MET A 63 -0.35 -1.06 -3.76
C MET A 63 1.02 -1.38 -3.18
N HIS A 64 2.07 -1.27 -3.98
CA HIS A 64 3.43 -1.59 -3.55
C HIS A 64 4.12 -0.41 -2.84
N ILE A 65 4.27 0.72 -3.54
CA ILE A 65 4.92 1.93 -3.03
C ILE A 65 3.89 2.73 -2.20
N PRO A 66 4.25 3.20 -0.99
CA PRO A 66 3.34 3.90 -0.10
C PRO A 66 2.74 5.19 -0.68
N LEU A 67 1.46 5.43 -0.38
CA LEU A 67 0.85 6.76 -0.56
C LEU A 67 1.36 7.74 0.50
N ILE A 68 1.63 7.25 1.70
CA ILE A 68 2.14 8.04 2.82
C ILE A 68 2.97 7.16 3.74
N THR A 69 4.03 7.74 4.30
CA THR A 69 4.88 7.11 5.31
C THR A 69 5.52 8.20 6.18
N VAL A 70 5.89 7.85 7.41
CA VAL A 70 6.75 8.65 8.30
C VAL A 70 8.17 8.10 8.38
N GLN A 71 8.51 7.03 7.64
CA GLN A 71 9.84 6.39 7.70
C GLN A 71 10.98 7.39 7.53
N THR A 72 10.94 8.20 6.47
CA THR A 72 12.00 9.18 6.20
C THR A 72 12.14 10.18 7.34
N GLN A 73 11.02 10.63 7.91
CA GLN A 73 11.05 11.57 9.03
C GLN A 73 11.62 10.95 10.31
N LEU A 74 11.41 9.64 10.53
CA LEU A 74 11.98 8.91 11.66
C LEU A 74 13.49 8.64 11.48
N LEU A 75 13.93 8.33 10.26
CA LEU A 75 15.33 7.92 9.99
C LEU A 75 16.26 9.09 9.68
N ALA A 76 15.76 10.17 9.08
CA ALA A 76 16.56 11.29 8.60
C ALA A 76 16.19 12.65 9.22
N GLY A 77 15.04 12.74 9.91
CA GLY A 77 14.60 13.95 10.61
C GLY A 77 13.26 14.50 10.08
N SER A 78 12.51 15.16 10.96
CA SER A 78 11.08 15.46 10.75
C SER A 78 10.73 16.37 9.57
N THR A 79 11.70 17.12 9.03
CA THR A 79 11.49 18.04 7.90
C THR A 79 12.10 17.53 6.59
N VAL A 80 12.71 16.35 6.59
CA VAL A 80 13.32 15.76 5.38
C VAL A 80 12.21 15.28 4.45
N PRO A 81 12.21 15.67 3.16
CA PRO A 81 11.21 15.19 2.21
C PRO A 81 11.43 13.71 1.85
N ASN A 82 10.37 13.00 1.50
CA ASN A 82 10.47 11.66 0.94
C ASN A 82 11.03 11.71 -0.48
N GLU A 83 11.88 10.74 -0.84
CA GLU A 83 12.34 10.57 -2.22
C GLU A 83 11.26 9.92 -3.10
N GLU A 84 11.30 10.19 -4.40
CA GLU A 84 10.31 9.71 -5.38
C GLU A 84 10.31 8.17 -5.55
N SER A 85 11.40 7.51 -5.17
CA SER A 85 11.47 6.04 -5.13
C SER A 85 10.75 5.45 -3.91
N LEU A 86 10.62 6.21 -2.81
CA LEU A 86 10.10 5.73 -1.53
C LEU A 86 8.59 5.93 -1.37
N VAL A 87 7.99 6.88 -2.09
CA VAL A 87 6.57 7.23 -2.00
C VAL A 87 5.95 7.51 -3.36
N VAL A 88 4.63 7.38 -3.47
CA VAL A 88 3.87 7.77 -4.65
C VAL A 88 3.83 9.30 -4.77
N ILE A 89 4.47 9.84 -5.79
CA ILE A 89 4.64 11.30 -5.98
C ILE A 89 3.31 12.04 -6.18
N ASN A 90 2.32 11.37 -6.78
CA ASN A 90 0.96 11.89 -6.95
C ASN A 90 -0.03 11.30 -5.92
N SER A 91 0.44 10.95 -4.72
CA SER A 91 -0.39 10.35 -3.66
C SER A 91 -1.61 11.18 -3.29
N LYS A 92 -1.48 12.52 -3.21
CA LYS A 92 -2.61 13.41 -2.98
C LYS A 92 -3.69 13.25 -4.05
N GLU A 93 -3.28 13.17 -5.31
CA GLU A 93 -4.20 13.01 -6.43
C GLU A 93 -4.96 11.67 -6.35
N VAL A 94 -4.29 10.60 -5.92
CA VAL A 94 -4.92 9.30 -5.68
C VAL A 94 -5.91 9.38 -4.51
N LEU A 95 -5.50 9.97 -3.38
CA LEU A 95 -6.33 10.06 -2.17
C LEU A 95 -7.56 10.93 -2.37
N ASP A 96 -7.44 12.06 -3.08
CA ASP A 96 -8.53 12.99 -3.32
C ASP A 96 -9.70 12.33 -4.09
N ARG A 97 -9.44 11.31 -4.91
CA ARG A 97 -10.50 10.56 -5.64
C ARG A 97 -11.40 9.76 -4.72
N PHE A 98 -10.93 9.38 -3.53
CA PHE A 98 -11.76 8.71 -2.53
C PHE A 98 -12.57 9.69 -1.66
N SER A 99 -12.49 11.00 -1.92
CA SER A 99 -13.32 11.98 -1.22
C SER A 99 -14.81 11.66 -1.40
N GLY A 100 -15.54 11.58 -0.30
CA GLY A 100 -16.94 11.17 -0.29
C GLY A 100 -17.17 9.65 -0.34
N HIS A 101 -16.12 8.84 -0.39
CA HIS A 101 -16.19 7.38 -0.29
C HIS A 101 -15.64 6.88 1.05
N ASN A 102 -16.12 5.72 1.49
CA ASN A 102 -15.70 5.06 2.72
C ASN A 102 -14.38 4.30 2.56
N LEU A 103 -13.29 5.01 2.23
CA LEU A 103 -11.93 4.45 2.24
C LEU A 103 -11.52 4.16 3.68
N LYS A 104 -11.41 2.87 4.01
CA LYS A 104 -11.10 2.41 5.37
C LYS A 104 -9.61 2.07 5.54
N LEU A 105 -9.02 1.48 4.51
CA LEU A 105 -7.70 0.84 4.62
C LEU A 105 -6.89 1.01 3.33
N VAL A 106 -5.63 1.38 3.48
CA VAL A 106 -4.60 1.34 2.44
C VAL A 106 -3.52 0.37 2.88
N LEU A 107 -3.35 -0.72 2.13
CA LEU A 107 -2.29 -1.70 2.30
C LEU A 107 -1.15 -1.37 1.35
N GLN A 108 0.02 -1.13 1.92
CA GLN A 108 1.22 -0.68 1.21
C GLN A 108 2.46 -1.47 1.68
N GLY A 109 3.56 -1.35 0.95
CA GLY A 109 4.78 -2.12 1.20
C GLY A 109 6.04 -1.31 0.87
N HIS A 110 6.92 -1.90 0.07
CA HIS A 110 8.17 -1.32 -0.46
C HIS A 110 9.27 -1.03 0.58
N LEU A 111 8.93 -0.45 1.73
CA LEU A 111 9.89 0.10 2.67
C LEU A 111 10.53 -0.90 3.63
N HIS A 112 10.09 -2.16 3.61
CA HIS A 112 10.50 -3.22 4.55
C HIS A 112 10.40 -2.77 6.02
N PHE A 113 9.35 -2.00 6.32
CA PHE A 113 9.16 -1.28 7.57
C PHE A 113 7.72 -1.49 8.01
N LEU A 114 7.55 -1.91 9.26
CA LEU A 114 6.22 -2.07 9.84
C LEU A 114 5.74 -0.70 10.32
N GLU A 115 4.65 -0.22 9.75
CA GLU A 115 4.10 1.10 10.05
C GLU A 115 2.59 1.06 9.99
N GLU A 116 1.97 1.75 10.94
CA GLU A 116 0.55 2.05 10.91
C GLU A 116 0.36 3.56 11.09
N ILE A 117 -0.29 4.20 10.12
CA ILE A 117 -0.71 5.60 10.21
C ILE A 117 -2.23 5.63 10.22
N SER A 118 -2.82 6.34 11.19
CA SER A 118 -4.25 6.61 11.25
C SER A 118 -4.49 8.10 11.03
N ALA A 119 -5.06 8.47 9.89
CA ALA A 119 -5.29 9.86 9.52
C ALA A 119 -6.57 10.00 8.68
N MET A 120 -7.35 11.05 8.94
CA MET A 120 -8.57 11.37 8.17
C MET A 120 -9.58 10.20 8.09
N GLY A 121 -9.65 9.36 9.12
CA GLY A 121 -10.51 8.18 9.14
C GLY A 121 -10.01 6.99 8.30
N ILE A 122 -8.82 7.12 7.70
CA ILE A 122 -8.17 6.09 6.89
C ILE A 122 -7.01 5.50 7.71
N ARG A 123 -6.85 4.18 7.59
CA ARG A 123 -5.71 3.45 8.14
C ARG A 123 -4.76 3.08 7.00
N PHE A 124 -3.49 3.44 7.13
CA PHE A 124 -2.44 3.07 6.21
C PHE A 124 -1.52 2.08 6.91
N ILE A 125 -1.35 0.90 6.33
CA ILE A 125 -0.51 -0.16 6.90
C ILE A 125 0.60 -0.51 5.91
N THR A 126 1.84 -0.27 6.31
CA THR A 126 3.04 -0.74 5.61
C THR A 126 3.47 -2.06 6.25
N GLY A 127 3.36 -3.16 5.51
CA GLY A 127 3.35 -4.51 6.09
C GLY A 127 4.72 -5.16 6.39
N GLY A 128 5.79 -4.39 6.61
CA GLY A 128 7.13 -4.94 6.72
C GLY A 128 7.56 -5.67 5.45
N ALA A 129 8.31 -6.75 5.58
CA ALA A 129 8.59 -7.65 4.45
C ALA A 129 8.62 -9.10 4.92
N VAL A 130 8.08 -9.99 4.06
CA VAL A 130 8.23 -11.45 4.24
C VAL A 130 9.71 -11.81 4.40
N SER A 131 10.58 -11.04 3.77
CA SER A 131 12.01 -11.23 3.85
C SER A 131 12.77 -10.38 4.84
N ALA A 132 12.12 -9.61 5.72
CA ALA A 132 12.81 -8.75 6.68
C ALA A 132 13.97 -7.97 6.03
N SER A 133 15.22 -8.19 6.48
CA SER A 133 16.44 -7.66 5.87
C SER A 133 16.93 -8.50 4.68
N TRP A 134 15.99 -8.86 3.80
CA TRP A 134 16.18 -9.86 2.74
C TRP A 134 16.91 -11.10 3.26
N TRP A 135 16.37 -11.63 4.35
CA TRP A 135 16.68 -12.89 5.02
C TRP A 135 18.06 -12.98 5.67
N ASN A 136 18.74 -11.85 5.91
CA ASN A 136 19.86 -11.77 6.86
C ASN A 136 19.39 -11.46 8.29
N GLY A 137 18.13 -11.74 8.61
CA GLY A 137 17.50 -11.50 9.90
C GLY A 137 16.74 -10.18 9.99
N PRO A 138 16.42 -9.74 11.22
CA PRO A 138 15.47 -8.66 11.44
C PRO A 138 15.94 -7.32 10.88
N ARG A 139 14.99 -6.54 10.32
CA ARG A 139 15.22 -5.19 9.81
C ARG A 139 14.46 -4.17 10.65
N LEU A 140 15.19 -3.23 11.25
CA LEU A 140 14.62 -2.20 12.12
C LEU A 140 13.73 -2.80 13.24
N GLY A 141 14.16 -3.94 13.78
CA GLY A 141 13.44 -4.66 14.83
C GLY A 141 12.28 -5.53 14.36
N MET A 142 12.07 -5.68 13.04
CA MET A 142 11.03 -6.56 12.47
C MET A 142 11.64 -7.81 11.86
N GLU A 143 11.17 -8.96 12.34
CA GLU A 143 11.47 -10.29 11.80
C GLU A 143 10.78 -10.51 10.45
N GLU A 144 11.03 -11.66 9.84
CA GLU A 144 10.32 -12.13 8.67
C GLU A 144 8.84 -12.37 8.98
N GLY A 145 7.95 -11.76 8.19
CA GLY A 145 6.54 -11.89 8.48
C GLY A 145 5.63 -11.20 7.50
N PHE A 146 4.34 -11.20 7.83
CA PHE A 146 3.31 -10.57 7.02
C PHE A 146 2.20 -9.99 7.90
N VAL A 147 1.48 -9.01 7.37
CA VAL A 147 0.30 -8.46 8.02
C VAL A 147 -0.91 -9.35 7.75
N MET A 148 -1.61 -9.74 8.82
CA MET A 148 -2.92 -10.38 8.76
C MET A 148 -4.02 -9.35 9.06
N ILE A 149 -5.01 -9.26 8.17
CA ILE A 149 -6.18 -8.39 8.36
C ILE A 149 -7.39 -9.25 8.71
N HIS A 150 -8.02 -8.96 9.85
CA HIS A 150 -9.28 -9.59 10.25
C HIS A 150 -10.44 -8.64 10.04
N VAL A 151 -11.46 -9.09 9.33
CA VAL A 151 -12.64 -8.28 8.98
C VAL A 151 -13.89 -8.86 9.63
N LYS A 152 -14.68 -8.01 10.30
CA LYS A 152 -15.99 -8.36 10.88
C LYS A 152 -17.01 -7.26 10.55
N GLY A 153 -17.92 -7.55 9.63
CA GLY A 153 -18.85 -6.54 9.12
C GLY A 153 -18.07 -5.44 8.40
N ASN A 154 -18.23 -4.19 8.82
CA ASN A 154 -17.55 -3.02 8.25
C ASN A 154 -16.34 -2.56 9.08
N GLU A 155 -15.96 -3.33 10.09
CA GLU A 155 -14.82 -3.08 10.96
C GLU A 155 -13.70 -4.08 10.68
N PHE A 156 -12.48 -3.67 10.98
CA PHE A 156 -11.31 -4.54 10.83
C PHE A 156 -10.32 -4.31 11.99
N ASN A 157 -9.48 -5.31 12.22
CA ASN A 157 -8.25 -5.17 12.99
C ASN A 157 -7.11 -5.86 12.23
N TRP A 158 -5.89 -5.70 12.72
CA TRP A 158 -4.73 -6.31 12.08
C TRP A 158 -3.71 -6.74 13.12
N GLU A 159 -2.87 -7.70 12.73
CA GLU A 159 -1.70 -8.13 13.47
C GLU A 159 -0.54 -8.43 12.52
N TYR A 160 0.68 -8.37 13.03
CA TYR A 160 1.86 -8.84 12.32
C TYR A 160 2.14 -10.29 12.72
N ILE A 161 2.27 -11.17 11.73
CA ILE A 161 2.57 -12.59 11.93
C ILE A 161 4.01 -12.84 11.54
N ASP A 162 4.84 -13.12 12.54
CA ASP A 162 6.13 -13.80 12.38
C ASP A 162 5.87 -15.30 12.19
N TYR A 163 6.49 -15.89 11.16
CA TYR A 163 6.35 -17.31 10.84
C TYR A 163 7.56 -18.16 11.28
N GLY A 164 8.47 -17.58 12.08
CA GLY A 164 9.57 -18.27 12.74
C GLY A 164 10.72 -18.63 11.82
N TRP A 165 11.04 -17.77 10.85
CA TRP A 165 12.21 -17.97 10.00
C TRP A 165 13.50 -17.83 10.82
N GLU A 166 14.45 -18.74 10.61
CA GLU A 166 15.77 -18.67 11.25
C GLU A 166 16.87 -18.44 10.20
N VAL A 167 17.69 -17.42 10.42
CA VAL A 167 18.85 -17.15 9.57
C VAL A 167 19.85 -18.30 9.66
N SER A 168 20.13 -18.93 8.53
CA SER A 168 21.20 -19.93 8.42
C SER A 168 22.56 -19.23 8.58
N ARG A 169 23.27 -19.51 9.67
CA ARG A 169 24.61 -18.98 9.97
C ARG A 169 25.72 -19.78 9.31
#